data_AF-A0A3B8ZJG7-F1
#
_entry.id   AF-A0A3B8ZJG7-F1
#
_cell.length_a   1.000
_cell.length_b   1.000
_cell.length_c   1.000
_cell.angle_alpha   90.00
_cell.angle_beta   90.00
_cell.angle_gamma   90.00
#
_symmetry.space_group_name_H-M   'P 1'
#
loop_
_entity.id
_entity.type
_entity.pdbx_description
1 polymer ?
#
loop_
_entity_poly.entity_id
_entity_poly.type
_entity_poly.pdbx_seq_one_letter_code
_entity_poly.pdbx_strand_id
1 'polypeptide(L)' 'STSNCTDYQARRLNVRYKHKAEKGTHFVHTLNGTAIAISRALIAILENNQRADGTIRVPSVLRPWVGADVIGRPVAAG' A
#
# COMPACT_ATOMS: atom_id res chain seq x y z
N SER A 1 -4.75 5.06 4.40
CA SER A 1 -4.83 6.51 4.66
C SER A 1 -4.67 7.20 3.32
N THR A 2 -5.52 8.18 3.04
CA THR A 2 -5.47 8.98 1.81
C THR A 2 -5.91 10.39 2.14
N SER A 3 -5.14 11.39 1.74
CA SER A 3 -5.38 12.77 2.15
C SER A 3 -5.05 13.74 1.03
N ASN A 4 -5.90 14.78 0.93
CA ASN A 4 -5.62 16.00 0.19
C ASN A 4 -5.09 17.04 1.19
N CYS A 5 -3.86 17.49 1.02
CA CYS A 5 -3.22 18.46 1.91
C CYS A 5 -3.29 19.89 1.35
N THR A 6 -4.01 20.11 0.24
CA THR A 6 -4.06 21.37 -0.50
C THR A 6 -2.66 21.98 -0.59
N ASP A 7 -2.49 23.27 -0.30
CA ASP A 7 -1.20 23.94 -0.32
C ASP A 7 -0.47 23.92 1.04
N TYR A 8 -0.98 23.23 2.08
CA TYR A 8 -0.39 23.25 3.43
C TYR A 8 1.09 22.82 3.45
N GLN A 9 1.37 21.69 2.80
CA GLN A 9 2.74 21.16 2.70
C GLN A 9 3.57 22.01 1.72
N ALA A 10 2.98 22.42 0.59
CA ALA A 10 3.64 23.23 -0.43
C ALA A 10 4.10 24.59 0.09
N ARG A 11 3.31 25.24 0.97
CA ARG A 11 3.69 26.49 1.65
C ARG A 11 4.89 26.32 2.58
N ARG A 12 4.96 25.20 3.30
CA ARG A 12 6.05 24.91 4.27
C ARG A 12 7.35 24.47 3.60
N LEU A 13 7.25 23.80 2.45
CA LEU A 13 8.39 23.32 1.66
C LEU A 13 8.74 24.23 0.47
N ASN A 14 8.00 25.32 0.28
CA ASN A 14 8.13 26.27 -0.83
C ASN A 14 8.02 25.63 -2.24
N VAL A 15 7.14 24.64 -2.40
CA VAL A 15 6.91 23.95 -3.69
C VAL A 15 5.91 24.73 -4.53
N ARG A 16 6.35 25.22 -5.69
CA ARG A 16 5.58 26.13 -6.54
C ARG A 16 5.63 25.70 -8.00
N TYR A 17 4.60 26.05 -8.76
CA TYR A 17 4.57 25.92 -10.21
C TYR A 17 4.39 27.28 -10.87
N LYS A 18 4.74 27.37 -12.16
CA LYS A 18 4.57 28.57 -12.98
C LYS A 18 3.64 28.26 -14.14
N HIS A 19 2.58 29.03 -14.28
CA HIS A 19 1.69 28.96 -15.44
C HIS A 19 2.21 29.90 -16.54
N LYS A 20 2.28 29.43 -17.79
CA LYS A 20 2.91 30.19 -18.90
C LYS A 20 2.21 31.52 -19.17
N ALA A 21 0.89 31.58 -18.98
CA ALA A 21 0.08 32.76 -19.27
C ALA A 21 0.03 33.78 -18.11
N GLU A 22 0.65 33.49 -16.96
CA GLU A 22 0.51 34.28 -15.75
C GLU A 22 1.85 34.78 -15.23
N LYS A 23 1.83 35.98 -14.66
CA LYS A 23 3.00 36.57 -13.98
C LYS A 23 3.06 36.02 -12.55
N GLY A 24 4.19 35.42 -12.18
CA GLY A 24 4.44 34.92 -10.83
C GLY A 24 4.46 33.40 -10.74
N THR A 25 4.21 32.87 -9.54
CA THR A 25 4.20 31.44 -9.23
C THR A 25 3.10 31.13 -8.24
N HIS A 26 2.53 29.93 -8.30
CA HIS A 26 1.47 29.48 -7.41
C HIS A 26 1.94 28.25 -6.61
N PHE A 27 1.44 28.08 -5.39
CA PHE A 27 1.69 26.85 -4.64
C PHE A 27 0.92 25.69 -5.28
N VAL A 28 1.57 24.53 -5.35
CA VAL A 28 0.90 23.29 -5.78
C VAL A 28 -0.01 22.76 -4.68
N HIS A 29 -0.98 21.93 -5.05
CA HIS A 29 -1.66 21.07 -4.10
C HIS A 29 -0.93 19.73 -3.99
N THR A 30 -0.79 19.22 -2.76
CA THR A 30 -0.18 17.91 -2.52
C THR A 30 -1.23 16.88 -2.09
N LEU A 31 -1.09 15.67 -2.62
CA LEU A 31 -1.90 14.52 -2.26
C LEU A 31 -0.98 13.38 -1.85
N ASN A 32 -1.46 12.54 -0.94
CA ASN A 32 -0.77 11.31 -0.60
C ASN A 32 -1.79 10.19 -0.32
N GLY A 33 -1.35 8.96 -0.49
CA GLY A 33 -2.15 7.78 -0.20
C GLY A 33 -1.25 6.58 0.01
N THR A 34 -1.52 5.81 1.06
CA THR A 34 -0.87 4.51 1.26
C THR A 34 -1.45 3.52 0.25
N ALA A 35 -0.64 3.03 -0.68
CA ALA A 35 -1.05 1.95 -1.57
C ALA A 35 -1.23 0.65 -0.79
N ILE A 36 -0.16 0.17 -0.14
CA ILE A 36 -0.17 -1.01 0.72
C ILE A 36 0.78 -0.79 1.90
N ALA A 37 0.25 -0.83 3.12
CA ALA A 37 1.08 -0.91 4.32
C ALA A 37 1.46 -2.38 4.57
N ILE A 38 2.66 -2.78 4.12
CA ILE A 38 3.08 -4.20 4.04
C ILE A 38 2.87 -4.94 5.37
N SER A 39 3.25 -4.35 6.50
CA SER A 39 3.11 -5.00 7.81
C SER A 39 1.67 -5.41 8.13
N ARG A 40 0.70 -4.50 7.92
CA ARG A 40 -0.73 -4.78 8.15
C ARG A 40 -1.32 -5.69 7.08
N ALA A 41 -0.89 -5.52 5.83
CA ALA A 41 -1.32 -6.35 4.72
C ALA A 41 -0.90 -7.81 4.90
N LEU A 42 0.32 -8.07 5.37
CA LEU A 42 0.81 -9.41 5.66
C LEU A 42 -0.02 -10.09 6.75
N ILE A 43 -0.29 -9.40 7.87
CA ILE A 43 -1.16 -9.94 8.94
C ILE A 43 -2.53 -10.32 8.38
N ALA A 44 -3.18 -9.41 7.65
CA ALA A 44 -4.48 -9.67 7.04
C ALA A 44 -4.46 -10.87 6.08
N ILE A 45 -3.41 -11.02 5.26
CA ILE A 45 -3.26 -12.16 4.35
C ILE A 45 -3.10 -13.46 5.13
N LEU A 46 -2.23 -13.49 6.15
CA LEU A 46 -1.97 -14.69 6.95
C LEU A 46 -3.24 -15.14 7.69
N GLU A 47 -3.90 -14.23 8.41
CA GLU A 47 -5.07 -14.55 9.23
C GLU A 47 -6.29 -14.99 8.40
N ASN A 48 -6.54 -14.35 7.25
CA ASN A 48 -7.70 -14.64 6.41
C ASN A 48 -7.48 -15.81 5.44
N ASN A 49 -6.25 -16.33 5.33
CA ASN A 49 -5.93 -17.45 4.46
C ASN A 49 -5.31 -18.65 5.17
N GLN A 50 -5.29 -18.64 6.50
CA GLN A 50 -4.94 -19.82 7.28
C GLN A 50 -5.91 -20.97 7.01
N ARG A 51 -5.39 -22.19 7.11
CA ARG A 51 -6.12 -23.45 6.98
C ARG A 51 -6.01 -24.23 8.29
N ALA A 52 -6.91 -25.19 8.49
CA ALA A 52 -6.95 -25.99 9.72
C ALA A 52 -5.66 -26.80 9.98
N ASP A 53 -4.91 -27.12 8.92
CA ASP A 53 -3.63 -27.81 9.00
C ASP A 53 -2.43 -26.89 9.30
N GLY A 54 -2.68 -25.60 9.57
CA GLY A 54 -1.66 -24.59 9.84
C GLY A 54 -0.97 -24.01 8.59
N THR A 55 -1.33 -24.46 7.39
CA THR A 55 -0.81 -23.86 6.15
C THR A 55 -1.56 -22.60 5.77
N ILE A 56 -0.93 -21.72 4.98
CA ILE A 56 -1.54 -20.48 4.47
C ILE A 56 -1.76 -20.60 2.97
N ARG A 57 -2.99 -20.41 2.51
CA ARG A 57 -3.30 -20.30 1.08
C ARG A 57 -2.78 -18.98 0.53
N VAL A 58 -2.02 -19.02 -0.56
CA VAL A 58 -1.61 -17.80 -1.26
C VAL A 58 -2.77 -17.29 -2.13
N PRO A 59 -3.22 -16.01 -1.97
CA PRO A 59 -4.21 -15.41 -2.84
C PRO A 59 -3.81 -15.53 -4.32
N SER A 60 -4.75 -15.85 -5.20
CA SER A 60 -4.46 -16.15 -6.62
C SER A 60 -3.63 -15.07 -7.30
N VAL A 61 -3.96 -13.80 -7.02
CA VAL A 61 -3.27 -12.61 -7.54
C VAL A 61 -1.84 -12.42 -7.03
N LEU A 62 -1.39 -13.17 -6.02
CA LEU A 62 -0.01 -13.10 -5.50
C LEU A 62 0.85 -14.30 -5.93
N ARG A 63 0.25 -15.37 -6.46
CA ARG A 63 0.96 -16.62 -6.79
C ARG A 63 2.08 -16.47 -7.82
N PRO A 64 1.94 -15.70 -8.91
CA PRO A 64 3.05 -15.48 -9.85
C PRO A 64 4.30 -14.83 -9.22
N TRP A 65 4.14 -14.11 -8.10
CA TRP A 65 5.23 -13.43 -7.40
C TRP A 65 5.78 -14.27 -6.25
N VAL A 66 4.92 -15.04 -5.57
CA VAL A 66 5.31 -15.91 -4.46
C VAL A 66 5.87 -17.25 -4.94
N GLY A 67 5.44 -17.75 -6.10
CA GLY A 67 5.88 -19.02 -6.68
C GLY A 67 5.25 -20.27 -6.03
N ALA A 68 4.20 -20.11 -5.22
CA ALA A 68 3.52 -21.19 -4.54
C ALA A 68 2.02 -20.92 -4.37
N ASP A 69 1.21 -21.97 -4.36
CA ASP A 69 -0.22 -21.90 -4.02
C ASP A 69 -0.47 -21.86 -2.50
N VAL A 70 0.46 -22.40 -1.72
CA VAL A 70 0.37 -22.61 -0.27
C VAL A 70 1.74 -22.39 0.37
N ILE A 71 1.76 -21.77 1.54
CA ILE A 71 2.95 -21.58 2.39
C ILE A 71 2.79 -22.43 3.66
N GLY A 72 3.86 -23.13 4.07
CA GLY A 72 3.91 -23.92 5.30
C GLY A 72 3.90 -25.44 5.05
N ARG A 73 4.10 -26.20 6.13
CA ARG A 73 3.95 -27.67 6.15
C ARG A 73 2.71 -28.01 6.97
N PRO A 74 1.85 -28.96 6.54
CA PRO A 74 0.73 -29.40 7.34
C PRO A 74 1.21 -29.92 8.69
N VAL A 75 0.58 -29.46 9.77
CA VAL A 75 0.73 -30.09 11.07
C VAL A 75 -0.06 -31.40 11.03
N ALA A 76 0.60 -32.52 11.35
CA ALA A 76 -0.08 -33.82 11.40
C ALA A 76 -1.28 -33.73 12.35
N ALA A 77 -2.44 -34.22 11.91
CA ALA A 77 -3.57 -34.41 12.79
C ALA A 77 -3.16 -35.42 13.88
N GLY A 78 -3.07 -34.95 15.12
CA GLY A 78 -2.90 -35.80 16.29
C GLY A 78 -4.16 -36.60 16.59
#